data_AF-A0A496V2G8-F1
#
_entry.id   AF-A0A496V2G8-F1
#
_cell.length_a   1.000
_cell.length_b   1.000
_cell.length_c   1.000
_cell.angle_alpha   90.00
_cell.angle_beta   90.00
_cell.angle_gamma   90.00
#
_symmetry.space_group_name_H-M   'P 1'
#
loop_
_entity.id
_entity.type
_entity.pdbx_description
1 polymer ?
#
loop_
_entity_poly.entity_id
_entity_poly.type
_entity_poly.pdbx_seq_one_letter_code
_entity_poly.pdbx_strand_id
1 'polypeptide(L)'
;MEYWEQKPRFEIKEDGTIVSRMGTQTNCGGIASIRVRLARTTGTGITFCATQKPDWEGGKFGALVPGSAMPSSMREAVFEGAQAAYQRLGLNEGFLFELIEALVHPSDARDSKFRLAGEQAFTRWIEQQA
;
A
#
# COMPACT_ATOMS: atom_id res chain seq x y z
N MET A 1 10.34 -21.33 7.54
CA MET A 1 9.25 -20.72 6.75
C MET A 1 8.49 -19.84 7.73
N GLU A 2 8.79 -18.53 7.80
CA GLU A 2 8.10 -17.64 8.74
C GLU A 2 6.61 -17.58 8.36
N TYR A 3 5.75 -17.86 9.34
CA TYR A 3 4.30 -17.83 9.21
C TYR A 3 3.82 -16.38 9.08
N TRP A 4 3.55 -15.91 7.85
CA TRP A 4 3.03 -14.56 7.61
C TRP A 4 1.55 -14.41 7.98
N GLU A 5 0.84 -15.51 8.27
CA GLU A 5 -0.57 -15.52 8.70
C GLU A 5 -0.82 -14.79 10.03
N GLN A 6 0.19 -14.61 10.87
CA GLN A 6 0.04 -13.97 12.18
C GLN A 6 0.30 -12.46 12.17
N LYS A 7 0.74 -11.88 11.04
CA LYS A 7 1.02 -10.45 10.98
C LYS A 7 -0.28 -9.65 10.81
N PRO A 8 -0.47 -8.53 11.55
CA PRO A 8 -1.65 -7.70 11.41
C PRO A 8 -1.89 -7.28 9.96
N ARG A 9 -3.16 -7.24 9.53
CA ARG A 9 -3.51 -6.75 8.19
C ARG A 9 -3.21 -5.26 8.01
N PHE A 10 -3.24 -4.51 9.11
CA PHE A 10 -2.91 -3.09 9.16
C PHE A 10 -2.05 -2.83 10.39
N GLU A 11 -1.03 -2.00 10.24
CA GLU A 11 -0.10 -1.65 11.30
C GLU A 11 0.50 -0.27 11.04
N ILE A 12 0.46 0.63 12.02
CA ILE A 12 1.27 1.86 12.02
C ILE A 12 2.60 1.57 12.69
N LYS A 13 3.70 1.90 12.01
CA LYS A 13 5.07 1.74 12.49
C LYS A 13 5.52 2.95 13.30
N GLU A 14 6.54 2.77 14.12
CA GLU A 14 7.13 3.83 14.96
C GLU A 14 7.60 5.04 14.13
N ASP A 15 8.01 4.82 12.88
CA ASP A 15 8.43 5.87 11.94
C ASP A 15 7.26 6.57 11.22
N GLY A 16 6.03 6.33 11.67
CA GLY A 16 4.80 6.92 11.12
C GLY A 16 4.37 6.32 9.78
N THR A 17 5.06 5.30 9.27
CA THR A 17 4.63 4.59 8.06
C THR A 17 3.58 3.54 8.38
N ILE A 18 2.77 3.19 7.39
CA ILE A 18 1.67 2.24 7.50
C ILE A 18 2.01 1.01 6.69
N VAL A 19 1.83 -0.17 7.27
CA VAL A 19 1.87 -1.43 6.53
C VAL A 19 0.46 -1.97 6.39
N SER A 20 0.06 -2.26 5.15
CA SER A 20 -1.26 -2.82 4.80
C SER A 20 -1.08 -4.11 4.02
N ARG A 21 -1.83 -5.16 4.40
CA ARG A 21 -1.67 -6.53 3.92
C ARG A 21 -3.01 -7.15 3.52
N MET A 22 -3.15 -7.48 2.23
CA MET A 22 -4.37 -8.05 1.67
C MET A 22 -4.18 -9.38 0.95
N GLY A 23 -5.23 -10.21 1.01
CA GLY A 23 -5.20 -11.62 0.61
C GLY A 23 -5.06 -12.57 1.80
N THR A 24 -5.10 -13.86 1.51
CA THR A 24 -4.77 -14.97 2.41
C THR A 24 -3.54 -15.64 1.85
N GLN A 25 -2.56 -16.00 2.68
CA GLN A 25 -1.43 -16.81 2.23
C GLN A 25 -1.94 -18.24 2.06
N THR A 26 -2.30 -18.62 0.85
CA THR A 26 -2.47 -20.03 0.51
C THR A 26 -1.21 -20.51 -0.19
N ASN A 27 -0.97 -21.82 -0.14
CA ASN A 27 0.01 -22.56 -0.91
C ASN A 27 0.02 -22.23 -2.42
N CYS A 28 -1.02 -21.56 -2.94
CA CYS A 28 -1.17 -21.15 -4.34
C CYS A 28 -1.55 -19.65 -4.50
N GLY A 29 -1.38 -18.82 -3.46
CA GLY A 29 -1.81 -17.42 -3.50
C GLY A 29 -1.19 -16.57 -2.41
N GLY A 30 -0.24 -15.73 -2.77
CA GLY A 30 0.47 -14.79 -1.90
C GLY A 30 -0.34 -13.56 -1.44
N ILE A 31 0.18 -12.92 -0.39
CA ILE A 31 -0.31 -11.67 0.20
C ILE A 31 0.23 -10.47 -0.60
N ALA A 32 -0.61 -9.48 -0.88
CA ALA A 32 -0.14 -8.14 -1.26
C ALA A 32 0.20 -7.38 0.03
N SER A 33 1.46 -7.00 0.21
CA SER A 33 1.91 -6.18 1.33
C SER A 33 2.43 -4.86 0.78
N ILE A 34 1.89 -3.73 1.23
CA ILE A 34 2.38 -2.40 0.89
C ILE A 34 2.82 -1.67 2.15
N ARG A 35 3.80 -0.79 2.01
CA ARG A 35 4.18 0.19 3.01
C ARG A 35 3.98 1.58 2.42
N VAL A 36 3.26 2.42 3.15
CA VAL A 36 2.86 3.75 2.68
C VAL A 36 3.09 4.79 3.78
N ARG A 37 3.11 6.06 3.39
CA ARG A 37 3.00 7.19 4.31
C ARG A 37 1.79 8.02 3.91
N LEU A 38 1.04 8.45 4.92
CA LEU A 38 -0.13 9.30 4.79
C LEU A 38 0.09 10.58 5.58
N ALA A 39 -0.23 11.72 4.97
CA ALA A 39 -0.15 13.02 5.60
C ALA A 39 -1.29 13.91 5.12
N ARG A 40 -1.77 14.81 5.99
CA ARG A 40 -2.68 15.89 5.58
C ARG A 40 -1.91 16.96 4.80
N THR A 41 -2.57 17.58 3.83
CA THR A 41 -2.02 18.67 3.02
C THR A 41 -2.92 19.90 3.06
N THR A 42 -2.38 21.06 2.70
CA THR A 42 -3.17 22.28 2.51
C THR A 42 -3.92 22.19 1.18
N GLY A 43 -5.24 22.03 1.21
CA GLY A 43 -6.08 21.96 0.02
C GLY A 43 -7.18 20.90 0.14
N THR A 44 -7.70 20.47 -1.01
CA THR A 44 -8.70 19.40 -1.12
C THR A 44 -8.19 18.33 -2.09
N GLY A 45 -8.62 17.09 -1.90
CA GLY A 45 -8.24 15.97 -2.76
C GLY A 45 -7.03 15.19 -2.25
N ILE A 46 -6.70 14.12 -2.96
CA ILE A 46 -5.60 13.22 -2.62
C ILE A 46 -4.54 13.26 -3.72
N THR A 47 -3.28 13.43 -3.33
CA THR A 47 -2.12 13.39 -4.23
C THR A 47 -1.36 12.10 -4.02
N PHE A 48 -0.94 11.46 -5.10
CA PHE A 48 -0.21 10.20 -5.08
C PHE A 48 1.25 10.40 -5.50
N CYS A 49 2.17 9.80 -4.76
CA CYS A 49 3.55 9.65 -5.19
C CYS A 49 4.10 8.27 -4.81
N ALA A 50 5.20 7.89 -5.46
CA ALA A 50 5.87 6.63 -5.18
C ALA A 50 7.35 6.91 -4.89
N THR A 51 7.84 6.43 -3.76
CA THR A 51 9.22 6.67 -3.32
C THR A 51 10.19 6.03 -4.31
N GLN A 52 11.18 6.82 -4.74
CA GLN A 52 12.31 6.33 -5.51
C GLN A 52 13.40 5.83 -4.57
N LYS A 53 14.08 4.76 -4.97
CA LYS A 53 15.29 4.28 -4.29
C LYS A 53 16.42 4.22 -5.33
N PRO A 54 17.32 5.22 -5.37
CA PRO A 54 18.37 5.33 -6.37
C PRO A 54 19.28 4.10 -6.42
N ASP A 55 19.59 3.52 -5.27
CA ASP A 55 20.50 2.37 -5.13
C ASP A 55 19.77 1.01 -5.20
N TRP A 56 18.54 0.96 -5.74
CA TRP A 56 17.84 -0.30 -5.91
C TRP A 56 18.25 -0.96 -7.23
N GLU A 57 19.07 -2.00 -7.14
CA GLU A 57 19.63 -2.72 -8.29
C GLU A 57 18.71 -3.80 -8.89
N GLY A 58 17.44 -3.84 -8.46
CA GLY A 58 16.54 -4.94 -8.81
C GLY A 58 16.57 -6.06 -7.78
N GLY A 59 15.38 -6.46 -7.32
CA GLY A 59 15.21 -7.63 -6.46
C GLY A 59 14.79 -8.86 -7.26
N LYS A 60 15.10 -10.06 -6.76
CA LYS A 60 14.41 -11.27 -7.22
C LYS A 60 12.91 -11.14 -6.92
N PHE A 61 12.09 -11.60 -7.85
CA PHE A 61 10.66 -11.72 -7.65
C PHE A 61 10.33 -12.40 -6.30
N GLY A 62 9.44 -11.80 -5.49
CA GLY A 62 9.23 -12.19 -4.08
C GLY A 62 10.01 -11.37 -3.05
N ALA A 63 10.67 -10.29 -3.47
CA ALA A 63 11.31 -9.29 -2.60
C ALA A 63 10.46 -8.02 -2.44
N LEU A 64 10.78 -7.23 -1.42
CA LEU A 64 10.28 -5.86 -1.29
C LEU A 64 10.89 -5.00 -2.40
N VAL A 65 10.04 -4.32 -3.16
CA VAL A 65 10.42 -3.39 -4.23
C VAL A 65 10.00 -1.97 -3.85
N PRO A 66 10.81 -0.94 -4.13
CA PRO A 66 10.40 0.45 -3.97
C PRO A 66 9.11 0.73 -4.75
N GLY A 67 8.29 1.66 -4.24
CA GLY A 67 7.03 2.03 -4.90
C GLY A 67 7.23 2.47 -6.35
N SER A 68 8.34 3.15 -6.66
CA SER A 68 8.67 3.56 -8.04
C SER A 68 8.99 2.39 -8.96
N ALA A 69 9.48 1.27 -8.41
CA ALA A 69 9.92 0.07 -9.12
C ALA A 69 8.84 -1.02 -9.22
N MET A 70 7.70 -0.80 -8.56
CA MET A 70 6.53 -1.66 -8.67
C MET A 70 5.95 -1.61 -10.09
N PRO A 71 5.44 -2.73 -10.64
CA PRO A 71 4.73 -2.72 -11.92
C PRO A 71 3.64 -1.65 -11.94
N SER A 72 3.53 -0.90 -13.05
CA SER A 72 2.66 0.28 -13.13
C SER A 72 1.20 -0.05 -12.82
N SER A 73 0.66 -1.13 -13.38
CA SER A 73 -0.74 -1.55 -13.15
C SER A 73 -1.02 -1.81 -11.67
N MET A 74 -0.09 -2.46 -10.96
CA MET A 74 -0.25 -2.77 -9.56
C MET A 74 -0.13 -1.52 -8.69
N ARG A 75 0.81 -0.63 -9.03
CA ARG A 75 0.99 0.66 -8.34
C ARG A 75 -0.25 1.53 -8.50
N GLU A 76 -0.77 1.63 -9.73
CA GLU A 76 -2.02 2.33 -10.02
C GLU A 76 -3.18 1.71 -9.24
N ALA A 77 -3.26 0.39 -9.15
CA ALA A 77 -4.28 -0.27 -8.35
C ALA A 77 -4.25 0.15 -6.86
N VAL A 78 -3.06 0.28 -6.25
CA VAL A 78 -2.93 0.83 -4.88
C VAL A 78 -3.56 2.22 -4.79
N PHE A 79 -3.21 3.11 -5.72
CA PHE A 79 -3.71 4.49 -5.73
C PHE A 79 -5.22 4.56 -5.99
N GLU A 80 -5.74 3.76 -6.91
CA GLU A 80 -7.18 3.61 -7.14
C GLU A 80 -7.92 3.21 -5.86
N GLY A 81 -7.38 2.26 -5.09
CA GLY A 81 -7.96 1.83 -3.82
C GLY A 81 -8.02 2.95 -2.78
N ALA A 82 -6.93 3.68 -2.63
CA ALA A 82 -6.87 4.84 -1.73
C ALA A 82 -7.81 5.97 -2.19
N GLN A 83 -7.87 6.25 -3.50
CA GLN A 83 -8.79 7.23 -4.09
C GLN A 83 -10.25 6.86 -3.85
N ALA A 84 -10.60 5.58 -4.02
CA ALA A 84 -11.95 5.08 -3.78
C ALA A 84 -12.33 5.19 -2.30
N ALA A 85 -11.42 4.89 -1.37
CA ALA A 85 -11.63 5.10 0.06
C ALA A 85 -11.88 6.58 0.39
N TYR A 86 -11.04 7.48 -0.12
CA TYR A 86 -11.19 8.92 0.04
C TYR A 86 -12.58 9.40 -0.41
N GLN A 87 -13.01 9.00 -1.61
CA GLN A 87 -14.33 9.36 -2.16
C GLN A 87 -15.48 8.78 -1.33
N ARG A 88 -15.38 7.50 -0.93
CA ARG A 88 -16.40 6.80 -0.14
C ARG A 88 -16.58 7.41 1.25
N LEU A 89 -15.52 7.91 1.86
CA LEU A 89 -15.56 8.57 3.16
C LEU A 89 -16.07 10.02 3.09
N GLY A 90 -16.26 10.59 1.89
CA GLY A 90 -16.80 11.93 1.71
C GLY A 90 -15.92 13.04 2.30
N LEU A 91 -14.60 12.83 2.31
CA LEU A 91 -13.65 13.78 2.89
C LEU A 91 -13.50 15.02 1.99
N ASN A 92 -13.34 16.19 2.61
CA ASN A 92 -13.11 17.47 1.93
C ASN A 92 -11.72 18.07 2.25
N GLU A 93 -10.84 17.30 2.88
CA GLU A 93 -9.48 17.70 3.24
C GLU A 93 -8.46 17.19 2.23
N GLY A 94 -7.28 17.82 2.21
CA GLY A 94 -6.15 17.44 1.38
C GLY A 94 -5.33 16.30 2.01
N PHE A 95 -4.91 15.33 1.19
CA PHE A 95 -4.02 14.25 1.62
C PHE A 95 -2.88 13.99 0.63
N LEU A 96 -1.73 13.60 1.17
CA LEU A 96 -0.63 12.99 0.44
C LEU A 96 -0.60 11.49 0.77
N PHE A 97 -0.60 10.67 -0.27
CA PHE A 97 -0.41 9.22 -0.18
C PHE A 97 0.89 8.84 -0.90
N GLU A 98 1.91 8.50 -0.12
CA GLU A 98 3.21 8.07 -0.61
C GLU A 98 3.30 6.54 -0.53
N LEU A 99 3.47 5.86 -1.68
CA LEU A 99 3.80 4.44 -1.72
C LEU A 99 5.32 4.26 -1.58
N ILE A 100 5.76 3.72 -0.45
CA ILE A 100 7.18 3.54 -0.13
C ILE A 100 7.72 2.28 -0.78
N GLU A 101 7.09 1.14 -0.49
CA GLU A 101 7.53 -0.16 -0.98
C GLU A 101 6.35 -1.15 -1.01
N ALA A 102 6.49 -2.21 -1.79
CA ALA A 102 5.53 -3.29 -1.86
C ALA A 102 6.23 -4.64 -2.00
N LEU A 103 5.61 -5.69 -1.45
CA LEU A 103 6.00 -7.07 -1.74
C LEU A 103 5.29 -7.50 -3.02
N VAL A 104 6.05 -7.69 -4.10
CA VAL A 104 5.52 -8.11 -5.40
C VAL A 104 5.99 -9.55 -5.69
N HIS A 105 5.06 -10.49 -5.59
CA HIS A 105 5.30 -11.91 -5.89
C HIS A 105 5.02 -12.21 -7.37
N PRO A 106 5.90 -12.94 -8.09
CA PRO A 106 5.81 -13.12 -9.54
C PRO A 106 4.53 -13.82 -9.99
N SER A 107 4.08 -14.81 -9.21
CA SER A 107 2.95 -15.67 -9.58
C SER A 107 1.63 -15.22 -8.96
N ASP A 108 1.69 -14.40 -7.91
CA ASP A 108 0.55 -14.19 -7.01
C ASP A 108 0.13 -12.73 -6.84
N ALA A 109 0.98 -11.81 -7.31
CA ALA A 109 0.65 -10.40 -7.39
C ALA A 109 -0.56 -10.21 -8.32
N ARG A 110 -1.60 -9.57 -7.79
CA ARG A 110 -2.81 -9.23 -8.54
C ARG A 110 -3.24 -7.83 -8.18
N ASP A 111 -3.61 -7.05 -9.19
CA ASP A 111 -4.08 -5.66 -9.04
C ASP A 111 -5.20 -5.54 -8.00
N SER A 112 -6.14 -6.49 -7.99
CA SER A 112 -7.24 -6.50 -7.01
C SER A 112 -6.76 -6.53 -5.55
N LYS A 113 -5.68 -7.26 -5.24
CA LYS A 113 -5.13 -7.32 -3.87
C LYS A 113 -4.47 -6.01 -3.49
N PHE A 114 -3.74 -5.39 -4.43
CA PHE A 114 -3.09 -4.10 -4.21
C PHE A 114 -4.10 -2.96 -4.08
N ARG A 115 -5.19 -2.99 -4.84
CA ARG A 115 -6.33 -2.08 -4.68
C ARG A 115 -6.91 -2.15 -3.28
N LEU A 116 -7.22 -3.36 -2.82
CA LEU A 116 -7.72 -3.55 -1.46
C LEU A 116 -6.72 -3.10 -0.39
N ALA A 117 -5.42 -3.29 -0.63
CA ALA A 117 -4.38 -2.86 0.32
C ALA A 117 -4.30 -1.33 0.42
N GLY A 118 -4.40 -0.61 -0.71
CA GLY A 118 -4.47 0.84 -0.74
C GLY A 118 -5.73 1.39 -0.05
N GLU A 119 -6.89 0.78 -0.33
CA GLU A 119 -8.16 1.14 0.31
C GLU A 119 -8.11 0.96 1.83
N GLN A 120 -7.58 -0.18 2.29
CA GLN A 120 -7.42 -0.49 3.71
C GLN A 120 -6.45 0.47 4.39
N ALA A 121 -5.31 0.77 3.76
CA ALA A 121 -4.31 1.69 4.33
C ALA A 121 -4.91 3.07 4.59
N PHE A 122 -5.65 3.60 3.61
CA PHE A 122 -6.30 4.91 3.74
C PHE A 122 -7.42 4.89 4.78
N THR A 123 -8.37 3.95 4.66
CA THR A 123 -9.54 3.87 5.55
C THR A 123 -9.13 3.73 7.01
N ARG A 124 -8.24 2.78 7.31
CA ARG A 124 -7.82 2.49 8.68
C ARG A 124 -6.99 3.61 9.28
N TRP A 125 -6.20 4.31 8.49
CA TRP A 125 -5.46 5.46 8.99
C TRP A 125 -6.41 6.58 9.39
N ILE A 126 -7.41 6.92 8.56
CA ILE A 126 -8.44 7.92 8.89
C ILE A 126 -9.21 7.54 10.17
N GLU A 127 -9.61 6.28 10.32
CA GLU A 127 -10.30 5.78 11.52
C GLU A 127 -9.50 6.00 12.81
N GLN A 128 -8.17 6.01 12.75
CA GLN A 128 -7.30 6.24 13.91
C GLN A 128 -7.03 7.72 14.20
N GLN A 129 -7.41 8.63 13.28
CA GLN A 129 -7.27 10.08 13.48
C GLN A 129 -8.56 10.74 14.01
N ALA A 130 -9.65 9.97 14.12
CA ALA A 130 -10.95 10.41 14.63
C ALA A 130 -11.05 10.19 16.15
#